data_AF-R3TMD1-F1
#
_entry.id   AF-R3TMD1-F1
#
_cell.length_a   1.000
_cell.length_b   1.000
_cell.length_c   1.000
_cell.angle_alpha   90.00
_cell.angle_beta   90.00
_cell.angle_gamma   90.00
#
_symmetry.space_group_name_H-M   'P 1'
#
loop_
_entity.id
_entity.type
_entity.pdbx_description
1 polymer ?
#
loop_
_entity_poly.entity_id
_entity_poly.type
_entity_poly.pdbx_seq_one_letter_code
_entity_poly.pdbx_strand_id
1 'polypeptide(L)'
;MKYCGECGKEIKEDAKFCPFCGAKQLGQTDQEEVSKTKNLDSNTGSQEAMTDEQPQIKTIRNETVQESQTESVAPQPSVESNQESLGNQPSATQPDQTTNTGFSAEQLKNNETVQQLSKNGKNYLNYLNKNIRKPKIGQNEAGLFGLINFILITLFSGLAISHAWSPLLQYGTSNASAFPYAIQLILWIGLSLFTSVLVIFVVSTQVYKRAMTFLEAFEWVFAPNSLSVYVSLFAFFMSFLVKGDSQIFYLFFMVPFVLTNISYMGSLWELPTKENQKNKFYITVLSVVVGAIIIFVISRIFGGMIVEDFAKNNYLFNMMGGLF
;
A
#
# COMPACT_ATOMS: atom_id res chain seq x y z
N MET A 1 11.36 -27.52 -27.94
CA MET A 1 10.47 -26.40 -27.56
C MET A 1 10.94 -25.89 -26.20
N LYS A 2 10.78 -24.60 -25.86
CA LYS A 2 11.18 -24.06 -24.54
C LYS A 2 10.04 -23.28 -23.87
N TYR A 3 10.14 -23.03 -22.58
CA TYR A 3 9.19 -22.19 -21.84
C TYR A 3 9.77 -20.79 -21.66
N CYS A 4 8.91 -19.77 -21.76
CA CYS A 4 9.29 -18.40 -21.47
C CYS A 4 9.62 -18.25 -19.98
N GLY A 5 10.81 -17.75 -19.64
CA GLY A 5 11.23 -17.54 -18.25
C GLY A 5 10.38 -16.53 -17.46
N GLU A 6 9.67 -15.63 -18.16
CA GLU A 6 8.83 -14.62 -17.53
C GLU A 6 7.36 -15.06 -17.38
N CYS A 7 6.75 -15.63 -18.43
CA CYS A 7 5.31 -15.92 -18.43
C CYS A 7 4.94 -17.42 -18.41
N GLY A 8 5.93 -18.31 -18.48
CA GLY A 8 5.73 -19.76 -18.40
C GLY A 8 5.02 -20.41 -19.58
N LYS A 9 4.77 -19.67 -20.67
CA LYS A 9 4.15 -20.23 -21.89
C LYS A 9 5.19 -20.91 -22.79
N GLU A 10 4.74 -21.96 -23.49
CA GLU A 10 5.56 -22.68 -24.45
C GLU A 10 5.82 -21.83 -25.70
N ILE A 11 7.08 -21.79 -26.13
CA ILE A 11 7.58 -21.02 -27.26
C ILE A 11 8.58 -21.86 -28.06
N LYS A 12 8.84 -21.46 -29.32
CA LYS A 12 9.86 -22.10 -30.16
C LYS A 12 11.26 -21.94 -29.53
N GLU A 13 12.15 -22.92 -29.73
CA GLU A 13 13.50 -22.90 -29.10
C GLU A 13 14.35 -21.71 -29.55
N ASP A 14 14.24 -21.36 -30.82
CA ASP A 14 14.93 -20.25 -31.49
C ASP A 14 14.27 -18.87 -31.26
N ALA A 15 13.13 -18.82 -30.55
CA ALA A 15 12.45 -17.57 -30.28
C ALA A 15 13.32 -16.66 -29.39
N LYS A 16 13.78 -15.54 -29.98
CA LYS A 16 14.52 -14.47 -29.28
C LYS A 16 13.61 -13.63 -28.37
N PHE A 17 12.30 -13.62 -28.62
CA PHE A 17 11.29 -12.92 -27.84
C PHE A 17 10.04 -13.79 -27.67
N CYS A 18 9.39 -13.70 -26.51
CA CYS A 18 8.13 -14.39 -26.27
C CYS A 18 6.97 -13.69 -26.99
N PRO A 19 6.20 -14.36 -27.86
CA PRO A 19 5.07 -13.77 -28.56
C PRO A 19 3.89 -13.41 -27.63
N PHE A 20 3.87 -13.91 -26.40
CA PHE A 20 2.77 -13.69 -25.46
C PHE A 20 3.00 -12.56 -24.47
N CYS A 21 4.25 -12.31 -24.07
CA CYS A 21 4.59 -11.29 -23.08
C CYS A 21 5.68 -10.29 -23.53
N GLY A 22 6.32 -10.51 -24.67
CA GLY A 22 7.37 -9.64 -25.20
C GLY A 22 8.75 -9.81 -24.58
N ALA A 23 8.91 -10.69 -23.58
CA ALA A 23 10.19 -10.87 -22.89
C ALA A 23 11.29 -11.45 -23.80
N LYS A 24 12.48 -10.84 -23.77
CA LYS A 24 13.68 -11.32 -24.48
C LYS A 24 14.15 -12.66 -23.88
N GLN A 25 14.46 -13.62 -24.73
CA GLN A 25 14.97 -14.94 -24.33
C GLN A 25 16.47 -14.99 -24.65
N LEU A 26 17.29 -15.33 -23.65
CA LEU A 26 18.73 -15.53 -23.84
C LEU A 26 18.93 -16.85 -24.62
N GLY A 27 19.51 -16.77 -25.82
CA GLY A 27 19.75 -17.93 -26.68
C GLY A 27 21.05 -18.64 -26.31
N GLN A 28 21.03 -19.97 -26.31
CA GLN A 28 22.19 -20.84 -26.06
C GLN A 28 23.06 -21.03 -27.32
N THR A 29 23.54 -19.95 -27.93
CA THR A 29 24.39 -20.07 -29.15
C THR A 29 25.78 -19.45 -29.00
N ASP A 30 26.17 -19.04 -27.79
CA ASP A 30 27.49 -18.42 -27.54
C ASP A 30 28.31 -19.19 -26.46
N GLN A 31 28.20 -20.52 -26.41
CA GLN A 31 29.05 -21.37 -25.54
C GLN A 31 29.58 -22.60 -26.30
N GLU A 32 30.29 -22.37 -27.40
CA GLU A 32 31.25 -23.33 -27.96
C GLU A 32 32.58 -22.61 -28.19
N GLU A 33 33.35 -22.41 -27.12
CA GLU A 33 34.81 -22.48 -27.11
C GLU A 33 35.31 -22.14 -25.69
N VAL A 34 35.88 -23.14 -25.02
CA VAL A 34 37.05 -23.10 -24.12
C VAL A 34 37.02 -24.34 -23.21
N SER A 35 37.87 -25.31 -23.59
CA SER A 35 38.63 -26.20 -22.72
C SER A 35 37.98 -27.46 -22.13
N LYS A 36 37.99 -28.53 -22.94
CA LYS A 36 38.37 -29.88 -22.49
C LYS A 36 39.84 -29.86 -22.02
N THR A 37 40.15 -30.28 -20.80
CA THR A 37 41.25 -31.25 -20.55
C THR A 37 41.12 -31.91 -19.16
N LYS A 38 41.29 -33.24 -19.16
CA LYS A 38 41.58 -34.18 -18.05
C LYS A 38 40.42 -34.79 -17.26
N ASN A 39 39.97 -35.95 -17.75
CA ASN A 39 39.63 -37.12 -16.94
C ASN A 39 40.80 -38.11 -17.01
N LEU A 40 41.27 -38.62 -15.87
CA LEU A 40 41.44 -40.05 -15.50
C LEU A 40 42.41 -40.16 -14.31
N ASP A 41 41.94 -40.70 -13.18
CA ASP A 41 42.44 -41.99 -12.68
C ASP A 41 41.69 -42.44 -11.39
N SER A 42 41.15 -43.67 -11.48
CA SER A 42 41.27 -44.79 -10.54
C SER A 42 40.75 -44.71 -9.08
N ASN A 43 39.54 -45.25 -8.90
CA ASN A 43 39.16 -46.45 -8.13
C ASN A 43 39.69 -46.74 -6.70
N THR A 44 38.74 -47.18 -5.85
CA THR A 44 38.83 -48.21 -4.77
C THR A 44 38.85 -47.75 -3.31
N GLY A 45 37.90 -48.28 -2.52
CA GLY A 45 38.21 -48.85 -1.19
C GLY A 45 37.63 -48.16 0.05
N SER A 46 36.66 -48.82 0.68
CA SER A 46 36.05 -48.55 1.99
C SER A 46 37.04 -48.55 3.17
N GLN A 47 36.78 -47.75 4.22
CA GLN A 47 36.58 -48.18 5.63
C GLN A 47 36.53 -46.99 6.62
N GLU A 48 36.18 -47.32 7.87
CA GLU A 48 35.54 -46.53 8.90
C GLU A 48 36.44 -45.62 9.75
N ALA A 49 35.76 -44.78 10.55
CA ALA A 49 36.05 -44.37 11.93
C ALA A 49 36.97 -43.16 12.22
N MET A 50 36.34 -42.24 12.99
CA MET A 50 36.83 -41.47 14.16
C MET A 50 38.28 -40.95 14.16
N THR A 51 38.46 -39.64 14.37
CA THR A 51 38.82 -39.03 15.67
C THR A 51 39.20 -37.54 15.47
N ASP A 52 38.86 -36.74 16.49
CA ASP A 52 39.21 -35.34 16.74
C ASP A 52 40.68 -34.96 16.48
N GLU A 53 40.90 -33.77 15.91
CA GLU A 53 41.60 -32.64 16.55
C GLU A 53 41.80 -31.51 15.51
N GLN A 54 41.28 -30.32 15.81
CA GLN A 54 41.56 -29.08 15.09
C GLN A 54 42.19 -28.07 16.07
N PRO A 55 43.39 -27.54 15.82
CA PRO A 55 43.95 -26.47 16.64
C PRO A 55 43.50 -25.09 16.15
N GLN A 56 43.52 -24.18 17.11
CA GLN A 56 43.06 -22.79 17.08
C GLN A 56 43.70 -21.93 15.98
N ILE A 57 42.90 -21.04 15.36
CA ILE A 57 43.43 -19.85 14.68
C ILE A 57 42.73 -18.57 15.18
N LYS A 58 43.58 -17.77 15.82
CA LYS A 58 43.57 -16.35 16.18
C LYS A 58 42.54 -15.43 15.52
N THR A 59 41.87 -14.70 16.41
CA THR A 59 41.43 -13.31 16.30
C THR A 59 42.50 -12.40 15.68
N ILE A 60 42.13 -11.61 14.66
CA ILE A 60 42.73 -10.29 14.39
C ILE A 60 41.59 -9.28 14.24
N ARG A 61 41.66 -8.29 15.13
CA ARG A 61 40.92 -7.04 15.24
C ARG A 61 41.81 -5.94 14.65
N ASN A 62 41.20 -4.96 13.98
CA ASN A 62 41.46 -3.50 14.04
C ASN A 62 40.61 -2.86 12.92
N GLU A 63 39.64 -1.99 13.22
CA GLU A 63 39.78 -0.55 13.57
C GLU A 63 40.46 0.23 12.43
N THR A 64 40.07 1.42 11.97
CA THR A 64 39.03 2.46 12.19
C THR A 64 39.35 3.52 11.09
N VAL A 65 38.60 4.63 11.05
CA VAL A 65 38.96 5.97 10.51
C VAL A 65 38.42 6.23 9.09
N GLN A 66 37.83 7.37 8.72
CA GLN A 66 37.16 8.52 9.36
C GLN A 66 36.78 9.47 8.18
N GLU A 67 35.77 10.32 8.38
CA GLU A 67 35.56 11.67 7.79
C GLU A 67 35.82 11.95 6.30
N SER A 68 34.82 12.52 5.62
CA SER A 68 34.88 13.96 5.32
C SER A 68 33.52 14.50 4.87
N GLN A 69 33.16 15.65 5.45
CA GLN A 69 32.12 16.56 4.99
C GLN A 69 32.56 17.25 3.68
N THR A 70 31.62 17.60 2.80
CA THR A 70 31.68 18.86 2.04
C THR A 70 30.28 19.31 1.63
N GLU A 71 29.97 20.51 2.12
CA GLU A 71 28.96 21.49 1.77
C GLU A 71 28.94 21.86 0.27
N SER A 72 27.79 22.25 -0.30
CA SER A 72 27.66 23.41 -1.22
C SER A 72 26.33 23.41 -2.02
N VAL A 73 25.48 24.38 -1.65
CA VAL A 73 24.74 25.33 -2.51
C VAL A 73 23.69 24.83 -3.53
N ALA A 74 22.45 25.22 -3.25
CA ALA A 74 21.33 25.30 -4.20
C ALA A 74 21.28 26.66 -4.91
N PRO A 75 20.64 26.75 -6.09
CA PRO A 75 20.02 28.01 -6.53
C PRO A 75 18.50 27.88 -6.75
N GLN A 76 17.74 28.76 -6.09
CA GLN A 76 16.41 29.21 -6.50
C GLN A 76 16.54 30.23 -7.65
N PRO A 77 15.52 30.36 -8.51
CA PRO A 77 15.24 31.60 -9.22
C PRO A 77 14.04 32.33 -8.62
N SER A 78 14.30 33.59 -8.27
CA SER A 78 13.38 34.69 -7.97
C SER A 78 12.56 35.11 -9.19
N VAL A 79 11.28 35.45 -8.98
CA VAL A 79 10.51 36.29 -9.92
C VAL A 79 9.95 37.49 -9.17
N GLU A 80 10.21 38.62 -9.81
CA GLU A 80 10.13 40.01 -9.39
C GLU A 80 8.69 40.52 -9.21
N SER A 81 8.55 41.40 -8.20
CA SER A 81 7.44 42.31 -8.00
C SER A 81 7.51 43.50 -8.96
N ASN A 82 6.37 44.01 -9.42
CA ASN A 82 6.21 45.43 -9.68
C ASN A 82 4.78 45.87 -9.34
N GLN A 83 4.68 46.88 -8.49
CA GLN A 83 3.51 47.70 -8.17
C GLN A 83 3.74 49.10 -8.76
N GLU A 84 2.72 49.69 -9.38
CA GLU A 84 2.36 51.13 -9.46
C GLU A 84 1.16 51.21 -10.43
N SER A 85 0.14 52.08 -10.35
CA SER A 85 -0.32 53.10 -9.40
C SER A 85 -1.78 53.47 -9.81
N LEU A 86 -2.46 54.25 -8.97
CA LEU A 86 -3.89 54.64 -8.97
C LEU A 86 -4.41 55.36 -10.24
N GLY A 87 -5.72 55.21 -10.50
CA GLY A 87 -6.53 56.13 -11.32
C GLY A 87 -8.04 55.85 -11.25
N ASN A 88 -8.85 56.89 -11.05
CA ASN A 88 -10.28 56.90 -10.67
C ASN A 88 -11.32 56.52 -11.79
N GLN A 89 -12.51 56.09 -11.31
CA GLN A 89 -13.91 56.00 -11.85
C GLN A 89 -14.36 56.90 -13.06
N PRO A 90 -15.59 56.75 -13.65
CA PRO A 90 -16.64 55.69 -13.58
C PRO A 90 -17.32 55.30 -14.95
N SER A 91 -18.20 54.27 -14.90
CA SER A 91 -19.41 54.00 -15.71
C SER A 91 -19.35 53.90 -17.25
N ALA A 92 -19.67 52.72 -17.81
CA ALA A 92 -20.71 52.51 -18.84
C ALA A 92 -20.83 51.04 -19.28
N THR A 93 -22.08 50.65 -19.53
CA THR A 93 -22.63 49.37 -20.00
C THR A 93 -22.08 48.87 -21.34
N GLN A 94 -21.68 47.59 -21.44
CA GLN A 94 -21.99 46.70 -22.58
C GLN A 94 -21.68 45.22 -22.25
N PRO A 95 -22.40 44.25 -22.85
CA PRO A 95 -22.28 42.82 -22.54
C PRO A 95 -21.29 42.16 -23.51
N ASP A 96 -20.10 41.79 -23.03
CA ASP A 96 -19.12 41.07 -23.84
C ASP A 96 -19.12 39.57 -23.53
N GLN A 97 -19.64 38.83 -24.51
CA GLN A 97 -19.15 37.57 -25.04
C GLN A 97 -18.52 36.58 -24.04
N THR A 98 -19.35 35.67 -23.55
CA THR A 98 -18.97 34.32 -23.14
C THR A 98 -18.08 33.67 -24.21
N THR A 99 -16.77 33.74 -24.01
CA THR A 99 -15.82 32.88 -24.69
C THR A 99 -16.01 31.48 -24.10
N ASN A 100 -16.82 30.68 -24.79
CA ASN A 100 -16.84 29.24 -24.61
C ASN A 100 -15.44 28.69 -24.93
N THR A 101 -14.58 28.61 -23.93
CA THR A 101 -13.45 27.68 -23.93
C THR A 101 -14.02 26.27 -23.77
N GLY A 102 -14.67 25.80 -24.82
CA GLY A 102 -15.04 24.40 -24.96
C GLY A 102 -13.75 23.61 -25.07
N PHE A 103 -13.27 23.10 -23.94
CA PHE A 103 -12.25 22.06 -23.89
C PHE A 103 -12.83 20.87 -24.65
N SER A 104 -12.50 20.76 -25.94
CA SER A 104 -13.14 19.79 -26.83
C SER A 104 -12.75 18.39 -26.41
N ALA A 105 -13.74 17.50 -26.25
CA ALA A 105 -13.53 16.09 -25.89
C ALA A 105 -12.54 15.39 -26.85
N GLU A 106 -12.47 15.83 -28.11
CA GLU A 106 -11.47 15.40 -29.10
C GLU A 106 -10.02 15.73 -28.68
N GLN A 107 -9.75 16.86 -28.02
CA GLN A 107 -8.39 17.23 -27.58
C GLN A 107 -7.93 16.40 -26.38
N LEU A 108 -8.86 16.02 -25.48
CA LEU A 108 -8.57 15.09 -24.38
C LEU A 108 -8.30 13.67 -24.88
N LYS A 109 -8.91 13.26 -25.99
CA LYS A 109 -8.76 11.91 -26.57
C LYS A 109 -7.37 11.66 -27.16
N ASN A 110 -6.67 12.72 -27.59
CA ASN A 110 -5.35 12.64 -28.19
C ASN A 110 -4.20 12.91 -27.20
N ASN A 111 -4.51 13.21 -25.93
CA ASN A 111 -3.49 13.41 -24.91
C ASN A 111 -2.94 12.05 -24.41
N GLU A 112 -1.67 11.78 -24.67
CA GLU A 112 -0.99 10.54 -24.27
C GLU A 112 -1.11 10.25 -22.76
N THR A 113 -1.06 11.29 -21.93
CA THR A 113 -1.17 11.17 -20.45
C THR A 113 -2.53 10.59 -20.05
N VAL A 114 -3.60 11.06 -20.70
CA VAL A 114 -4.97 10.61 -20.44
C VAL A 114 -5.15 9.16 -20.90
N GLN A 115 -4.55 8.79 -22.04
CA GLN A 115 -4.58 7.41 -22.53
C GLN A 115 -3.79 6.46 -21.62
N GLN A 116 -2.62 6.88 -21.12
CA GLN A 116 -1.84 6.10 -20.16
C GLN A 116 -2.60 5.91 -18.85
N LEU A 117 -3.20 6.97 -18.30
CA LEU A 117 -4.00 6.88 -17.09
C LEU A 117 -5.22 5.97 -17.29
N SER A 118 -5.90 6.08 -18.43
CA SER A 118 -7.03 5.20 -18.80
C SER A 118 -6.60 3.73 -18.91
N LYS A 119 -5.46 3.47 -19.55
CA LYS A 119 -4.91 2.11 -19.68
C LYS A 119 -4.53 1.54 -18.32
N ASN A 120 -3.88 2.33 -17.46
CA ASN A 120 -3.50 1.94 -16.11
C ASN A 120 -4.74 1.67 -15.24
N GLY A 121 -5.77 2.52 -15.32
CA GLY A 121 -7.04 2.31 -14.63
C GLY A 121 -7.75 1.04 -15.07
N LYS A 122 -7.81 0.76 -16.38
CA LYS A 122 -8.39 -0.49 -16.92
C LYS A 122 -7.60 -1.72 -16.47
N ASN A 123 -6.27 -1.64 -16.46
CA ASN A 123 -5.40 -2.71 -15.98
C ASN A 123 -5.68 -3.02 -14.50
N TYR A 124 -5.78 -1.98 -13.67
CA TYR A 124 -6.10 -2.13 -12.25
C TYR A 124 -7.50 -2.71 -12.01
N LEU A 125 -8.52 -2.23 -12.72
CA LEU A 125 -9.88 -2.80 -12.61
C LEU A 125 -9.95 -4.25 -13.08
N ASN A 126 -9.21 -4.61 -14.14
CA ASN A 126 -9.12 -6.00 -14.58
C ASN A 126 -8.41 -6.88 -13.53
N TYR A 127 -7.34 -6.36 -12.92
CA TYR A 127 -6.68 -7.00 -11.79
C TYR A 127 -7.63 -7.23 -10.62
N LEU A 128 -8.35 -6.19 -10.18
CA LEU A 128 -9.34 -6.25 -9.10
C LEU A 128 -10.38 -7.36 -9.36
N ASN A 129 -10.99 -7.35 -10.55
CA ASN A 129 -12.03 -8.31 -10.91
C ASN A 129 -11.50 -9.75 -11.00
N LYS A 130 -10.28 -9.93 -11.52
CA LYS A 130 -9.61 -11.23 -11.58
C LYS A 130 -9.29 -11.76 -10.19
N ASN A 131 -8.77 -10.89 -9.31
CA ASN A 131 -8.31 -11.27 -7.99
C ASN A 131 -9.48 -11.55 -7.02
N ILE A 132 -10.65 -10.92 -7.19
CA ILE A 132 -11.86 -11.27 -6.44
C ILE A 132 -12.29 -12.73 -6.69
N ARG A 133 -12.18 -13.20 -7.93
CA ARG A 133 -12.56 -14.58 -8.28
C ARG A 133 -11.56 -15.61 -7.76
N LYS A 134 -10.29 -15.25 -7.70
CA LYS A 134 -9.19 -16.13 -7.28
C LYS A 134 -8.14 -15.31 -6.52
N PRO A 135 -8.34 -15.08 -5.20
CA PRO A 135 -7.42 -14.28 -4.41
C PRO A 135 -6.08 -14.98 -4.32
N LYS A 136 -5.01 -14.29 -4.70
CA LYS A 136 -3.64 -14.79 -4.58
C LYS A 136 -3.03 -14.31 -3.28
N ILE A 137 -2.98 -15.18 -2.27
CA ILE A 137 -2.36 -14.88 -0.97
C ILE A 137 -0.87 -15.24 -1.04
N GLY A 138 0.00 -14.36 -0.56
CA GLY A 138 1.45 -14.61 -0.45
C GLY A 138 2.23 -14.65 -1.78
N GLN A 139 1.58 -14.35 -2.92
CA GLN A 139 2.25 -14.27 -4.21
C GLN A 139 2.61 -12.84 -4.56
N ASN A 140 3.89 -12.60 -4.89
CA ASN A 140 4.35 -11.32 -5.40
C ASN A 140 3.93 -11.18 -6.87
N GLU A 141 2.81 -10.51 -7.12
CA GLU A 141 2.67 -9.83 -8.40
C GLU A 141 3.44 -8.51 -8.28
N ALA A 142 4.50 -8.35 -9.05
CA ALA A 142 5.27 -7.10 -9.08
C ALA A 142 4.34 -5.97 -9.55
N GLY A 143 3.86 -5.17 -8.60
CA GLY A 143 2.84 -4.16 -8.83
C GLY A 143 2.80 -3.11 -7.74
N LEU A 144 2.01 -2.06 -8.00
CA LEU A 144 1.61 -1.04 -7.04
C LEU A 144 0.15 -1.26 -6.59
N PHE A 145 -0.44 -2.42 -6.91
CA PHE A 145 -1.86 -2.69 -6.74
C PHE A 145 -2.27 -2.86 -5.28
N GLY A 146 -1.44 -3.48 -4.45
CA GLY A 146 -1.65 -3.54 -3.00
C GLY A 146 -1.66 -2.15 -2.36
N LEU A 147 -0.74 -1.27 -2.78
CA LEU A 147 -0.73 0.12 -2.31
C LEU A 147 -1.98 0.89 -2.78
N ILE A 148 -2.40 0.70 -4.02
CA ILE A 148 -3.64 1.32 -4.54
C ILE A 148 -4.86 0.81 -3.76
N ASN A 149 -4.96 -0.50 -3.48
CA ASN A 149 -6.03 -1.08 -2.67
C ASN A 149 -6.06 -0.44 -1.27
N PHE A 150 -4.90 -0.31 -0.63
CA PHE A 150 -4.77 0.34 0.68
C PHE A 150 -5.29 1.79 0.66
N ILE A 151 -4.87 2.59 -0.33
CA ILE A 151 -5.31 3.99 -0.47
C ILE A 151 -6.81 4.06 -0.67
N LEU A 152 -7.38 3.25 -1.57
CA LEU A 152 -8.81 3.28 -1.89
C LEU A 152 -9.68 2.81 -0.72
N ILE A 153 -9.29 1.74 -0.02
CA ILE A 153 -10.01 1.26 1.17
C ILE A 153 -10.00 2.36 2.23
N THR A 154 -8.82 2.93 2.53
CA THR A 154 -8.67 3.99 3.53
C THR A 154 -9.52 5.21 3.20
N LEU A 155 -9.49 5.66 1.94
CA LEU A 155 -10.23 6.82 1.47
C LEU A 155 -11.74 6.59 1.55
N PHE A 156 -12.25 5.51 0.95
CA PHE A 156 -13.69 5.26 0.91
C PHE A 156 -14.26 4.93 2.28
N SER A 157 -13.57 4.13 3.11
CA SER A 157 -14.01 3.84 4.47
C SER A 157 -14.00 5.11 5.33
N GLY A 158 -12.97 5.94 5.24
CA GLY A 158 -12.89 7.19 6.01
C GLY A 158 -14.00 8.18 5.64
N LEU A 159 -14.26 8.36 4.35
CA LEU A 159 -15.35 9.21 3.87
C LEU A 159 -16.73 8.65 4.24
N ALA A 160 -16.91 7.32 4.16
CA ALA A 160 -18.16 6.66 4.52
C ALA A 160 -18.51 6.88 6.00
N ILE A 161 -17.56 6.67 6.92
CA ILE A 161 -17.78 6.92 8.35
C ILE A 161 -18.04 8.41 8.59
N SER A 162 -17.22 9.28 8.01
CA SER A 162 -17.33 10.72 8.19
C SER A 162 -18.72 11.23 7.83
N HIS A 163 -19.26 10.78 6.70
CA HIS A 163 -20.62 11.09 6.30
C HIS A 163 -21.66 10.45 7.22
N ALA A 164 -21.54 9.14 7.51
CA ALA A 164 -22.51 8.41 8.32
C ALA A 164 -22.62 8.93 9.76
N TRP A 165 -21.54 9.45 10.33
CA TRP A 165 -21.52 10.05 11.66
C TRP A 165 -21.92 11.53 11.66
N SER A 166 -22.02 12.17 10.49
CA SER A 166 -22.40 13.58 10.38
C SER A 166 -23.71 13.91 11.11
N PRO A 167 -24.81 13.15 10.94
CA PRO A 167 -26.06 13.43 11.65
C PRO A 167 -25.97 13.24 13.17
N LEU A 168 -25.13 12.30 13.62
CA LEU A 168 -24.93 12.00 15.04
C LEU A 168 -24.15 13.14 15.73
N LEU A 169 -23.16 13.71 15.05
CA LEU A 169 -22.25 14.70 15.61
C LEU A 169 -22.77 16.14 15.50
N GLN A 170 -23.68 16.43 14.58
CA GLN A 170 -24.13 17.78 14.23
C GLN A 170 -25.55 18.12 14.71
N TYR A 171 -26.02 17.46 15.77
CA TYR A 171 -27.36 17.72 16.32
C TYR A 171 -27.48 19.19 16.76
N GLY A 172 -28.13 20.03 15.94
CA GLY A 172 -28.42 21.44 16.26
C GLY A 172 -27.65 22.52 15.48
N THR A 173 -26.76 22.16 14.54
CA THR A 173 -26.01 23.17 13.75
C THR A 173 -26.44 23.19 12.27
N SER A 174 -26.90 24.33 11.76
CA SER A 174 -27.46 24.45 10.40
C SER A 174 -26.43 24.57 9.26
N ASN A 175 -25.14 24.79 9.58
CA ASN A 175 -24.09 25.13 8.58
C ASN A 175 -22.95 24.10 8.52
N ALA A 176 -23.23 22.84 8.85
CA ALA A 176 -22.16 21.88 9.03
C ALA A 176 -21.73 21.21 7.70
N SER A 177 -20.43 20.95 7.56
CA SER A 177 -19.84 20.30 6.40
C SER A 177 -20.41 18.88 6.20
N ALA A 178 -20.58 18.43 4.95
CA ALA A 178 -21.07 17.09 4.64
C ALA A 178 -20.17 15.94 5.13
N PHE A 179 -18.89 16.22 5.44
CA PHE A 179 -17.92 15.24 5.91
C PHE A 179 -17.13 15.79 7.11
N PRO A 180 -17.74 15.86 8.30
CA PRO A 180 -17.02 16.26 9.50
C PRO A 180 -15.94 15.20 9.80
N TYR A 181 -14.74 15.66 10.14
CA TYR A 181 -13.62 14.80 10.51
C TYR A 181 -13.10 13.83 9.43
N ALA A 182 -13.39 14.10 8.15
CA ALA A 182 -12.96 13.23 7.04
C ALA A 182 -11.46 12.90 7.10
N ILE A 183 -10.63 13.94 7.26
CA ILE A 183 -9.17 13.80 7.29
C ILE A 183 -8.73 12.99 8.52
N GLN A 184 -9.28 13.29 9.69
CA GLN A 184 -8.96 12.59 10.94
C GLN A 184 -9.30 11.11 10.86
N LEU A 185 -10.46 10.76 10.29
CA LEU A 185 -10.91 9.38 10.12
C LEU A 185 -10.10 8.64 9.04
N ILE A 186 -9.79 9.29 7.92
CA ILE A 186 -8.88 8.74 6.89
C ILE A 186 -7.51 8.44 7.50
N LEU A 187 -6.95 9.36 8.28
CA LEU A 187 -5.67 9.14 8.96
C LEU A 187 -5.75 8.03 10.00
N TRP A 188 -6.79 7.99 10.83
CA TRP A 188 -6.99 6.95 11.83
C TRP A 188 -7.08 5.56 11.20
N ILE A 189 -7.93 5.38 10.18
CA ILE A 189 -8.07 4.13 9.44
C ILE A 189 -6.77 3.78 8.73
N GLY A 190 -6.16 4.74 8.05
CA GLY A 190 -4.93 4.55 7.30
C GLY A 190 -3.79 4.06 8.18
N LEU A 191 -3.58 4.68 9.34
CA LEU A 191 -2.56 4.26 10.31
C LEU A 191 -2.87 2.90 10.93
N SER A 192 -4.15 2.63 11.22
CA SER A 192 -4.58 1.33 11.76
C SER A 192 -4.31 0.19 10.77
N LEU A 193 -4.65 0.40 9.49
CA LEU A 193 -4.39 -0.54 8.41
C LEU A 193 -2.89 -0.67 8.12
N PHE A 194 -2.15 0.43 8.14
CA PHE A 194 -0.70 0.47 7.94
C PHE A 194 0.07 -0.36 8.99
N THR A 195 -0.46 -0.43 10.21
CA THR A 195 0.12 -1.26 11.29
C THR A 195 0.28 -2.72 10.85
N SER A 196 -0.68 -3.29 10.10
CA SER A 196 -0.59 -4.66 9.61
C SER A 196 0.59 -4.88 8.65
N VAL A 197 0.88 -3.89 7.79
CA VAL A 197 2.02 -3.90 6.85
C VAL A 197 3.34 -3.80 7.63
N LEU A 198 3.39 -2.90 8.62
CA LEU A 198 4.56 -2.70 9.45
C LEU A 198 4.89 -3.98 10.24
N VAL A 199 3.89 -4.64 10.82
CA VAL A 199 4.11 -5.89 11.56
C VAL A 199 4.63 -6.99 10.62
N ILE A 200 4.03 -7.18 9.43
CA ILE A 200 4.55 -8.17 8.47
C ILE A 200 5.96 -7.85 8.03
N PHE A 201 6.26 -6.59 7.74
CA PHE A 201 7.61 -6.15 7.37
C PHE A 201 8.62 -6.47 8.48
N VAL A 202 8.31 -6.08 9.73
CA VAL A 202 9.18 -6.35 10.89
C VAL A 202 9.34 -7.85 11.13
N VAL A 203 8.26 -8.63 11.06
CA VAL A 203 8.33 -10.09 11.24
C VAL A 203 9.17 -10.74 10.12
N SER A 204 8.94 -10.35 8.88
CA SER A 204 9.70 -10.86 7.72
C SER A 204 11.19 -10.56 7.84
N THR A 205 11.55 -9.31 8.17
CA THR A 205 12.95 -8.87 8.25
C THR A 205 13.64 -9.32 9.54
N GLN A 206 13.02 -9.17 10.71
CA GLN A 206 13.65 -9.45 12.00
C GLN A 206 13.52 -10.91 12.44
N VAL A 207 12.34 -11.52 12.25
CA VAL A 207 12.08 -12.88 12.74
C VAL A 207 12.56 -13.93 11.75
N TYR A 208 12.31 -13.71 10.46
CA TYR A 208 12.63 -14.65 9.38
C TYR A 208 13.89 -14.29 8.59
N LYS A 209 14.54 -13.15 8.87
CA LYS A 209 15.78 -12.70 8.20
C LYS A 209 15.66 -12.68 6.67
N ARG A 210 14.47 -12.35 6.15
CA ARG A 210 14.20 -12.19 4.72
C ARG A 210 14.36 -10.71 4.35
N ALA A 211 15.11 -10.45 3.27
CA ALA A 211 15.10 -9.15 2.62
C ALA A 211 13.75 -9.00 1.91
N MET A 212 12.82 -8.30 2.53
CA MET A 212 11.52 -7.93 1.97
C MET A 212 11.51 -6.41 1.84
N THR A 213 11.06 -5.91 0.70
CA THR A 213 10.90 -4.45 0.54
C THR A 213 9.62 -3.98 1.20
N PHE A 214 9.54 -2.69 1.54
CA PHE A 214 8.34 -2.14 2.16
C PHE A 214 7.10 -2.23 1.24
N LEU A 215 7.30 -2.03 -0.07
CA LEU A 215 6.23 -2.15 -1.06
C LEU A 215 5.75 -3.60 -1.23
N GLU A 216 6.66 -4.57 -1.13
CA GLU A 216 6.31 -6.00 -1.15
C GLU A 216 5.43 -6.38 0.04
N ALA A 217 5.66 -5.78 1.22
CA ALA A 217 4.80 -5.99 2.38
C ALA A 217 3.37 -5.44 2.14
N PHE A 218 3.22 -4.32 1.43
CA PHE A 218 1.91 -3.82 1.02
C PHE A 218 1.20 -4.77 0.07
N GLU A 219 1.91 -5.28 -0.95
CA GLU A 219 1.35 -6.27 -1.86
C GLU A 219 0.91 -7.52 -1.09
N TRP A 220 1.73 -8.02 -0.18
CA TRP A 220 1.37 -9.19 0.64
C TRP A 220 0.08 -8.99 1.44
N VAL A 221 -0.14 -7.82 2.02
CA VAL A 221 -1.32 -7.58 2.84
C VAL A 221 -2.54 -7.23 2.00
N PHE A 222 -2.38 -6.34 1.03
CA PHE A 222 -3.50 -5.69 0.36
C PHE A 222 -3.78 -6.18 -1.05
N ALA A 223 -2.87 -6.92 -1.70
CA ALA A 223 -3.19 -7.57 -2.98
C ALA A 223 -4.45 -8.44 -2.85
N PRO A 224 -4.58 -9.37 -1.87
CA PRO A 224 -5.77 -10.23 -1.76
C PRO A 224 -7.05 -9.47 -1.42
N ASN A 225 -6.94 -8.25 -0.89
CA ASN A 225 -8.07 -7.43 -0.42
C ASN A 225 -8.79 -6.66 -1.54
N SER A 226 -8.77 -7.16 -2.77
CA SER A 226 -9.50 -6.54 -3.89
C SER A 226 -11.01 -6.44 -3.63
N LEU A 227 -11.60 -7.43 -2.95
CA LEU A 227 -13.02 -7.41 -2.58
C LEU A 227 -13.34 -6.25 -1.62
N SER A 228 -12.44 -5.97 -0.67
CA SER A 228 -12.61 -4.89 0.32
C SER A 228 -12.73 -3.53 -0.35
N VAL A 229 -12.09 -3.31 -1.50
CA VAL A 229 -12.21 -2.05 -2.26
C VAL A 229 -13.66 -1.82 -2.73
N TYR A 230 -14.30 -2.85 -3.31
CA TYR A 230 -15.70 -2.74 -3.75
C TYR A 230 -16.65 -2.58 -2.57
N VAL A 231 -16.43 -3.33 -1.49
CA VAL A 231 -17.28 -3.21 -0.29
C VAL A 231 -17.14 -1.83 0.35
N SER A 232 -15.94 -1.27 0.40
CA SER A 232 -15.71 0.09 0.93
C SER A 232 -16.35 1.15 0.06
N LEU A 233 -16.23 1.02 -1.27
CA LEU A 233 -16.90 1.90 -2.23
C LEU A 233 -18.43 1.80 -2.11
N PHE A 234 -18.96 0.59 -1.97
CA PHE A 234 -20.40 0.36 -1.76
C PHE A 234 -20.87 0.96 -0.42
N ALA A 235 -20.11 0.75 0.66
CA ALA A 235 -20.40 1.35 1.97
C ALA A 235 -20.42 2.89 1.90
N PHE A 236 -19.50 3.49 1.13
CA PHE A 236 -19.50 4.92 0.86
C PHE A 236 -20.79 5.38 0.17
N PHE A 237 -21.22 4.72 -0.91
CA PHE A 237 -22.49 5.07 -1.56
C PHE A 237 -23.71 4.84 -0.64
N MET A 238 -23.71 3.74 0.11
CA MET A 238 -24.75 3.44 1.09
C MET A 238 -24.85 4.48 2.19
N SER A 239 -23.73 5.14 2.56
CA SER A 239 -23.74 6.21 3.56
C SER A 239 -24.63 7.40 3.16
N PHE A 240 -24.85 7.64 1.85
CA PHE A 240 -25.76 8.68 1.36
C PHE A 240 -27.20 8.20 1.23
N LEU A 241 -27.38 6.92 0.89
CA LEU A 241 -28.70 6.35 0.64
C LEU A 241 -29.46 6.10 1.94
N VAL A 242 -28.75 5.70 2.99
CA VAL A 242 -29.38 5.35 4.25
C VAL A 242 -29.40 6.56 5.18
N LYS A 243 -30.60 7.08 5.45
CA LYS A 243 -30.80 8.13 6.43
C LYS A 243 -30.82 7.52 7.83
N GLY A 244 -29.90 7.95 8.70
CA GLY A 244 -29.90 7.60 10.12
C GLY A 244 -29.08 6.35 10.48
N ASP A 245 -29.24 5.90 11.71
CA ASP A 245 -28.45 4.83 12.35
C ASP A 245 -28.87 3.43 11.86
N SER A 246 -28.54 3.11 10.62
CA SER A 246 -28.82 1.78 10.09
C SER A 246 -27.75 0.78 10.49
N GLN A 247 -28.14 -0.28 11.19
CA GLN A 247 -27.28 -1.42 11.51
C GLN A 247 -26.63 -2.04 10.24
N ILE A 248 -27.34 -1.96 9.11
CA ILE A 248 -26.87 -2.44 7.81
C ILE A 248 -25.59 -1.71 7.37
N PHE A 249 -25.51 -0.39 7.57
CA PHE A 249 -24.31 0.38 7.24
C PHE A 249 -23.10 -0.12 8.02
N TYR A 250 -23.22 -0.31 9.34
CA TYR A 250 -22.11 -0.81 10.16
C TYR A 250 -21.68 -2.22 9.77
N LEU A 251 -22.62 -3.07 9.36
CA LEU A 251 -22.29 -4.40 8.87
C LEU A 251 -21.41 -4.32 7.62
N PHE A 252 -21.79 -3.53 6.61
CA PHE A 252 -20.97 -3.33 5.42
C PHE A 252 -19.65 -2.64 5.70
N PHE A 253 -19.65 -1.70 6.66
CA PHE A 253 -18.44 -1.01 7.10
C PHE A 253 -17.42 -1.94 7.76
N MET A 254 -17.87 -2.94 8.53
CA MET A 254 -16.96 -3.88 9.22
C MET A 254 -16.32 -4.91 8.27
N VAL A 255 -16.98 -5.25 7.16
CA VAL A 255 -16.51 -6.28 6.23
C VAL A 255 -15.10 -6.00 5.67
N PRO A 256 -14.75 -4.81 5.17
CA PRO A 256 -13.38 -4.48 4.73
C PRO A 256 -12.30 -4.74 5.79
N PHE A 257 -12.59 -4.46 7.07
CA PHE A 257 -11.65 -4.70 8.16
C PHE A 257 -11.49 -6.19 8.45
N VAL A 258 -12.58 -6.95 8.46
CA VAL A 258 -12.53 -8.40 8.63
C VAL A 258 -11.73 -9.05 7.50
N LEU A 259 -12.03 -8.69 6.24
CA LEU A 259 -11.30 -9.17 5.08
C LEU A 259 -9.81 -8.83 5.16
N THR A 260 -9.48 -7.60 5.56
CA THR A 260 -8.08 -7.19 5.73
C THR A 260 -7.37 -7.98 6.82
N ASN A 261 -8.04 -8.25 7.95
CA ASN A 261 -7.50 -9.09 9.01
C ASN A 261 -7.27 -10.53 8.52
N ILE A 262 -8.22 -11.12 7.78
CA ILE A 262 -8.06 -12.46 7.19
C ILE A 262 -6.85 -12.50 6.25
N SER A 263 -6.72 -11.50 5.36
CA SER A 263 -5.58 -11.38 4.46
C SER A 263 -4.26 -11.25 5.22
N TYR A 264 -4.22 -10.39 6.25
CA TYR A 264 -3.06 -10.23 7.12
C TYR A 264 -2.65 -11.55 7.80
N MET A 265 -3.59 -12.30 8.38
CA MET A 265 -3.30 -13.59 9.00
C MET A 265 -2.81 -14.63 7.99
N GLY A 266 -3.46 -14.69 6.83
CA GLY A 266 -3.06 -15.58 5.74
C GLY A 266 -1.64 -15.28 5.26
N SER A 267 -1.31 -14.01 5.10
CA SER A 267 0.02 -13.57 4.69
C SER A 267 1.09 -13.87 5.75
N LEU A 268 0.80 -13.76 7.05
CA LEU A 268 1.73 -14.20 8.09
C LEU A 268 2.01 -15.72 8.03
N TRP A 269 0.99 -16.51 7.70
CA TRP A 269 1.10 -17.97 7.67
C TRP A 269 1.88 -18.50 6.46
N GLU A 270 1.72 -17.82 5.32
CA GLU A 270 2.35 -18.16 4.05
C GLU A 270 3.80 -17.64 3.94
N LEU A 271 4.30 -16.90 4.94
CA LEU A 271 5.70 -16.47 4.96
C LEU A 271 6.62 -17.71 4.86
N PRO A 272 7.50 -17.78 3.84
CA PRO A 272 8.42 -18.88 3.68
C PRO A 272 9.43 -18.85 4.81
N THR A 273 9.43 -19.91 5.63
CA THR A 273 10.36 -20.05 6.74
C THR A 273 11.61 -20.78 6.25
N LYS A 274 12.78 -20.16 6.40
CA LYS A 274 14.06 -20.90 6.32
C LYS A 274 14.11 -21.86 7.52
N GLU A 275 13.66 -23.09 7.29
CA GLU A 275 14.00 -24.30 8.06
C GLU A 275 13.66 -24.29 9.56
N ASN A 276 12.59 -25.01 9.93
CA ASN A 276 12.21 -25.63 11.22
C ASN A 276 12.45 -24.96 12.59
N GLN A 277 13.02 -23.76 12.72
CA GLN A 277 13.42 -23.26 14.03
C GLN A 277 12.34 -22.53 14.83
N LYS A 278 11.22 -22.11 14.22
CA LYS A 278 10.18 -21.36 14.94
C LYS A 278 8.78 -21.82 14.53
N ASN A 279 7.95 -22.10 15.54
CA ASN A 279 6.57 -22.50 15.33
C ASN A 279 5.75 -21.28 14.87
N LYS A 280 5.21 -21.37 13.64
CA LYS A 280 4.43 -20.32 12.96
C LYS A 280 3.27 -19.81 13.81
N PHE A 281 2.61 -20.71 14.55
CA PHE A 281 1.47 -20.36 15.38
C PHE A 281 1.81 -19.27 16.40
N TYR A 282 2.90 -19.44 17.15
CA TYR A 282 3.30 -18.46 18.18
C TYR A 282 3.72 -17.13 17.58
N ILE A 283 4.40 -17.13 16.43
CA ILE A 283 4.78 -15.90 15.73
C ILE A 283 3.52 -15.15 15.29
N THR A 284 2.55 -15.85 14.70
CA THR A 284 1.29 -15.25 14.27
C THR A 284 0.56 -14.65 15.47
N VAL A 285 0.33 -15.42 16.54
CA VAL A 285 -0.36 -14.94 17.76
C VAL A 285 0.35 -13.72 18.34
N LEU A 286 1.68 -13.76 18.49
CA LEU A 286 2.45 -12.63 18.99
C LEU A 286 2.29 -11.39 18.10
N SER A 287 2.33 -11.56 16.77
CA SER A 287 2.16 -10.48 15.80
C SER A 287 0.76 -9.87 15.86
N VAL A 288 -0.28 -10.69 16.07
CA VAL A 288 -1.66 -10.20 16.29
C VAL A 288 -1.74 -9.35 17.55
N VAL A 289 -1.18 -9.85 18.67
CA VAL A 289 -1.24 -9.16 19.97
C VAL A 289 -0.50 -7.82 19.89
N VAL A 290 0.71 -7.80 19.31
CA VAL A 290 1.48 -6.56 19.12
C VAL A 290 0.73 -5.58 18.22
N GLY A 291 0.17 -6.05 17.09
CA GLY A 291 -0.64 -5.22 16.20
C GLY A 291 -1.87 -4.63 16.90
N ALA A 292 -2.56 -5.43 17.72
CA ALA A 292 -3.72 -4.98 18.49
C ALA A 292 -3.37 -3.91 19.53
N ILE A 293 -2.22 -4.03 20.21
CA ILE A 293 -1.72 -3.01 21.15
C ILE A 293 -1.44 -1.70 20.41
N ILE A 294 -0.78 -1.75 19.25
CA ILE A 294 -0.47 -0.56 18.44
C ILE A 294 -1.78 0.11 17.98
N ILE A 295 -2.73 -0.66 17.44
CA ILE A 295 -4.04 -0.16 17.00
C ILE A 295 -4.81 0.45 18.18
N PHE A 296 -4.74 -0.13 19.37
CA PHE A 296 -5.37 0.42 20.57
C PHE A 296 -4.79 1.79 20.93
N VAL A 297 -3.47 1.95 20.90
CA VAL A 297 -2.80 3.24 21.15
C VAL A 297 -3.22 4.28 20.10
N ILE A 298 -3.19 3.92 18.81
CA ILE A 298 -3.65 4.79 17.72
C ILE A 298 -5.11 5.20 17.97
N SER A 299 -5.99 4.26 18.28
CA SER A 299 -7.41 4.53 18.55
C SER A 299 -7.62 5.42 19.76
N ARG A 300 -6.78 5.31 20.80
CA ARG A 300 -6.85 6.17 21.98
C ARG A 300 -6.50 7.63 21.65
N ILE A 301 -5.48 7.83 20.80
CA ILE A 301 -5.03 9.16 20.36
C ILE A 301 -6.11 9.83 19.51
N PHE A 302 -6.55 9.16 18.43
CA PHE A 302 -7.55 9.72 17.51
C PHE A 302 -8.94 9.81 18.13
N GLY A 303 -9.33 8.81 18.92
CA GLY A 303 -10.59 8.85 19.68
C GLY A 303 -10.62 10.00 20.68
N GLY A 304 -9.49 10.32 21.32
CA GLY A 304 -9.36 11.49 22.18
C GLY A 304 -9.63 12.80 21.44
N MET A 305 -9.02 12.99 20.26
CA MET A 305 -9.23 14.19 19.44
C MET A 305 -10.69 14.36 19.01
N ILE A 306 -11.33 13.29 18.53
CA ILE A 306 -12.73 13.34 18.09
C ILE A 306 -13.67 13.65 19.26
N VAL A 307 -13.44 13.03 20.43
CA VAL A 307 -14.26 13.26 21.63
C VAL A 307 -14.09 14.70 22.15
N GLU A 308 -12.89 15.25 22.13
CA GLU A 308 -12.64 16.62 22.56
C GLU A 308 -13.33 17.64 21.64
N ASP A 309 -13.23 17.46 20.32
CA ASP A 309 -13.90 18.32 19.35
C ASP A 309 -15.43 18.21 19.45
N PHE A 310 -15.93 17.00 19.70
CA PHE A 310 -17.36 16.77 19.96
C PHE A 310 -17.82 17.48 21.25
N ALA A 311 -17.05 17.39 22.33
CA ALA A 311 -17.37 18.06 23.60
C ALA A 311 -17.35 19.58 23.48
N LYS A 312 -16.44 20.16 22.69
CA LYS A 312 -16.39 21.61 22.42
C LYS A 312 -17.59 22.11 21.62
N ASN A 313 -18.01 21.37 20.60
CA ASN A 313 -19.12 21.79 19.75
C ASN A 313 -20.49 21.65 20.43
N ASN A 314 -20.64 20.68 21.35
CA ASN A 314 -21.86 20.50 22.13
C ASN A 314 -21.81 21.26 23.46
N TYR A 315 -21.82 22.60 23.40
CA TYR A 315 -21.91 23.48 24.59
C TYR A 315 -23.06 23.12 25.56
N LEU A 316 -24.15 22.53 25.06
CA LEU A 316 -25.25 22.02 25.89
C LEU A 316 -24.83 20.87 26.82
N PHE A 317 -23.87 20.02 26.41
CA PHE A 317 -23.34 18.96 27.25
C PHE A 317 -22.55 19.54 28.44
N ASN A 318 -21.78 20.61 28.21
CA ASN A 318 -21.11 21.36 29.28
C ASN A 318 -22.08 22.09 30.22
N MET A 319 -23.26 22.49 29.74
CA MET A 319 -24.28 23.12 30.59
C MET A 319 -25.03 22.10 31.46
N MET A 320 -25.24 20.87 30.99
CA MET A 320 -25.90 19.80 31.77
C MET A 320 -24.94 18.98 32.63
N GLY A 321 -23.65 18.93 32.30
CA GLY A 321 -22.61 18.27 33.11
C GLY A 321 -22.22 19.00 34.39
N GLY A 322 -22.72 20.21 34.65
CA GLY A 322 -22.53 20.96 35.90
C GLY A 322 -23.55 20.64 37.01
N LEU A 323 -24.46 19.68 36.78
CA LEU A 323 -25.52 19.29 37.70
C LEU A 323 -25.39 17.85 38.24
N PHE A 324 -24.33 17.13 37.87
CA PHE A 324 -24.01 15.79 38.37
C PHE A 324 -22.58 15.69 38.89
#